data_AF-A0AAN2WJX8-F1
#
_entry.id   AF-A0AAN2WJX8-F1
#
_cell.length_a   1.000
_cell.length_b   1.000
_cell.length_c   1.000
_cell.angle_alpha   90.00
_cell.angle_beta   90.00
_cell.angle_gamma   90.00
#
_symmetry.space_group_name_H-M   'P 1'
#
loop_
_entity.id
_entity.type
_entity.pdbx_description
1 polymer ?
#
loop_
_entity_poly.entity_id
_entity_poly.type
_entity_poly.pdbx_seq_one_letter_code
_entity_poly.pdbx_strand_id
1 'polypeptide(L)'
;MDKNKHDQERVAYNRLITERENSVDDLKSDQRKIEDSLQQLQEDLHRGYRALSILNDEDFRENPENLRLQRRDEEQEHLFKRQLREAEEELSETYTKQRKILDDEVEELYRKRGEVPWD
;
A
#
# COMPACT_ATOMS: atom_id res chain seq x y z
N MET A 1 -21.54 -43.19 8.98
CA MET A 1 -21.64 -42.26 7.84
C MET A 1 -20.99 -40.91 8.16
N ASP A 2 -20.79 -40.58 9.44
CA ASP A 2 -20.31 -39.26 9.88
C ASP A 2 -18.82 -38.98 9.57
N LYS A 3 -17.96 -39.99 9.60
CA LYS A 3 -16.54 -39.83 9.25
C LYS A 3 -16.30 -39.21 7.86
N ASN A 4 -17.06 -39.64 6.86
CA ASN A 4 -16.96 -39.09 5.50
C ASN A 4 -17.45 -37.63 5.44
N LYS A 5 -18.40 -37.26 6.30
CA LYS A 5 -18.90 -35.88 6.41
C LYS A 5 -17.86 -34.97 7.09
N HIS A 6 -17.23 -35.45 8.16
CA HIS A 6 -16.14 -34.73 8.84
C HIS A 6 -14.92 -34.53 7.95
N ASP A 7 -14.56 -35.53 7.14
CA ASP A 7 -13.49 -35.42 6.15
C ASP A 7 -13.83 -34.39 5.06
N GLN A 8 -15.06 -34.39 4.55
CA GLN A 8 -15.53 -33.39 3.58
C GLN A 8 -15.50 -31.96 4.16
N GLU A 9 -15.92 -31.81 5.42
CA GLU A 9 -15.93 -30.52 6.12
C GLU A 9 -14.51 -29.98 6.32
N ARG A 10 -13.55 -30.83 6.69
CA ARG A 10 -12.13 -30.44 6.78
C ARG A 10 -11.52 -30.06 5.44
N VAL A 11 -11.87 -30.79 4.37
CA VAL A 11 -11.43 -30.44 3.01
C VAL A 11 -11.99 -29.07 2.62
N ALA A 12 -13.24 -28.77 2.98
CA ALA A 12 -13.82 -27.45 2.75
C ALA A 12 -13.06 -26.35 3.53
N TYR A 13 -12.80 -26.56 4.82
CA TYR A 13 -12.00 -25.61 5.61
C TYR A 13 -10.59 -25.42 5.06
N ASN A 14 -9.90 -26.50 4.64
CA ASN A 14 -8.58 -26.40 4.03
C ASN A 14 -8.58 -25.53 2.78
N ARG A 15 -9.61 -25.66 1.93
CA ARG A 15 -9.74 -24.81 0.74
C ARG A 15 -9.92 -23.34 1.12
N LEU A 16 -10.82 -23.06 2.07
CA LEU A 16 -11.05 -21.69 2.55
C LEU A 16 -9.79 -21.09 3.18
N ILE A 17 -9.04 -21.87 3.96
CA ILE A 17 -7.76 -21.44 4.54
C ILE A 17 -6.78 -21.05 3.43
N THR A 18 -6.56 -21.93 2.44
CA THR A 18 -5.66 -21.64 1.32
C THR A 18 -6.11 -20.42 0.51
N GLU A 19 -7.42 -20.27 0.27
CA GLU A 19 -7.96 -19.08 -0.42
C GLU A 19 -7.67 -17.78 0.33
N ARG A 20 -7.79 -17.80 1.68
CA ARG A 20 -7.51 -16.63 2.52
C ARG A 20 -6.02 -16.34 2.66
N GLU A 21 -5.18 -17.37 2.78
CA GLU A 21 -3.73 -17.23 2.76
C GLU A 21 -3.25 -16.61 1.43
N ASN A 22 -3.79 -17.07 0.30
CA ASN A 22 -3.51 -16.46 -1.00
C ASN A 22 -3.95 -14.98 -1.04
N SER A 23 -5.11 -14.66 -0.48
CA SER A 23 -5.60 -13.28 -0.41
C SER A 23 -4.66 -12.36 0.40
N VAL A 24 -4.05 -12.88 1.48
CA VAL A 24 -3.04 -12.14 2.26
C VAL A 24 -1.80 -11.87 1.43
N ASP A 25 -1.33 -12.85 0.67
CA ASP A 25 -0.13 -12.70 -0.16
C ASP A 25 -0.37 -11.78 -1.36
N ASP A 26 -1.54 -11.84 -1.99
CA ASP A 26 -1.96 -10.91 -3.04
C ASP A 26 -2.01 -9.48 -2.49
N LEU A 27 -2.61 -9.28 -1.30
CA LEU A 27 -2.69 -7.98 -0.65
C LEU A 27 -1.30 -7.40 -0.36
N LYS A 28 -0.35 -8.22 0.11
CA LYS A 28 1.05 -7.80 0.31
C LYS A 28 1.74 -7.44 -1.00
N SER A 29 1.48 -8.20 -2.07
CA SER A 29 2.02 -7.93 -3.40
C SER A 29 1.54 -6.57 -3.91
N ASP A 30 0.24 -6.31 -3.79
CA ASP A 30 -0.37 -5.06 -4.23
C ASP A 30 0.08 -3.86 -3.39
N GLN A 31 0.18 -4.02 -2.07
CA GLN A 31 0.77 -3.01 -1.19
C GLN A 31 2.16 -2.60 -1.70
N ARG A 32 3.03 -3.58 -1.95
CA ARG A 32 4.40 -3.34 -2.40
C ARG A 32 4.46 -2.64 -3.76
N LYS A 33 3.61 -3.03 -4.72
CA LYS A 33 3.56 -2.37 -6.04
C LYS A 33 3.18 -0.89 -5.92
N ILE A 34 2.25 -0.57 -5.02
CA ILE A 34 1.83 0.81 -4.81
C ILE A 34 2.91 1.60 -4.08
N GLU A 35 3.54 1.03 -3.05
CA GLU A 35 4.69 1.63 -2.36
C GLU A 35 5.84 1.94 -3.33
N ASP A 36 6.21 0.99 -4.20
CA ASP A 36 7.22 1.18 -5.24
C ASP A 36 6.82 2.33 -6.20
N SER A 37 5.53 2.43 -6.54
CA SER A 37 5.02 3.49 -7.42
C SER A 37 5.03 4.86 -6.76
N LEU A 38 4.72 4.94 -5.46
CA LEU A 38 4.78 6.17 -4.66
C LEU A 38 6.22 6.65 -4.51
N GLN A 39 7.16 5.72 -4.25
CA GLN A 39 8.58 6.04 -4.21
C GLN A 39 9.07 6.61 -5.55
N GLN A 40 8.70 5.97 -6.67
CA GLN A 40 9.05 6.45 -8.00
C GLN A 40 8.48 7.86 -8.26
N LEU A 41 7.23 8.10 -7.88
CA LEU A 41 6.60 9.42 -7.99
C LEU A 41 7.35 10.47 -7.15
N GLN A 42 7.77 10.12 -5.93
CA GLN A 42 8.56 11.01 -5.07
C GLN A 42 9.89 11.40 -5.73
N GLU A 43 10.59 10.42 -6.30
CA GLU A 43 11.86 10.66 -7.01
C GLU A 43 11.66 11.55 -8.24
N ASP A 44 10.63 11.28 -9.04
CA ASP A 44 10.33 12.05 -10.25
C ASP A 44 9.94 13.49 -9.92
N LEU A 45 9.13 13.70 -8.88
CA LEU A 45 8.80 15.03 -8.38
C LEU A 45 10.04 15.77 -7.89
N HIS A 46 10.88 15.12 -7.09
CA HIS A 46 12.11 15.74 -6.58
C HIS A 46 13.06 16.14 -7.72
N ARG A 47 13.23 15.26 -8.72
CA ARG A 47 14.02 15.57 -9.92
C ARG A 47 13.42 16.73 -10.71
N GLY A 48 12.10 16.77 -10.87
CA GLY A 48 11.37 17.83 -11.57
C GLY A 48 11.56 19.20 -10.92
N TYR A 49 11.31 19.32 -9.61
CA TYR A 49 11.51 20.59 -8.90
C TYR A 49 12.97 21.02 -8.84
N ARG A 50 13.91 20.09 -8.73
CA ARG A 50 15.34 20.41 -8.83
C ARG A 50 15.69 20.98 -10.21
N ALA A 51 15.15 20.42 -11.28
CA ALA A 51 15.36 20.93 -12.63
C ALA A 51 14.75 22.34 -12.81
N LEU A 52 13.54 22.57 -12.28
CA LEU A 52 12.92 23.90 -12.27
C LEU A 52 13.76 24.92 -11.50
N SER A 53 14.31 24.55 -10.34
CA SER A 53 15.20 25.41 -9.56
C SER A 53 16.45 25.80 -10.36
N ILE A 54 17.07 24.86 -11.07
CA ILE A 54 18.26 25.14 -11.90
C ILE A 54 17.91 26.06 -13.07
N LEU A 55 16.81 25.80 -13.77
CA LEU A 55 16.36 26.63 -14.91
C LEU A 55 16.03 28.05 -14.46
N ASN A 56 15.33 28.18 -13.33
CA ASN A 56 15.07 29.48 -12.75
C ASN A 56 16.40 30.17 -12.41
N ASP A 57 17.34 29.49 -11.73
CA ASP A 57 18.66 30.06 -11.32
C ASP A 57 19.50 30.55 -12.51
N GLU A 58 19.40 29.89 -13.67
CA GLU A 58 20.05 30.30 -14.92
C GLU A 58 19.42 31.59 -15.50
N ASP A 59 18.11 31.78 -15.35
CA ASP A 59 17.35 32.97 -15.79
C ASP A 59 17.29 34.10 -14.73
N PHE A 60 17.91 33.90 -13.57
CA PHE A 60 17.67 34.68 -12.35
C PHE A 60 18.34 36.05 -12.27
N ARG A 61 19.14 36.45 -13.26
CA ARG A 61 19.98 37.65 -13.06
C ARG A 61 19.21 38.96 -13.01
N GLU A 62 18.00 39.11 -13.59
CA GLU A 62 17.34 40.44 -13.64
C GLU A 62 15.79 40.49 -13.60
N ASN A 63 15.02 39.39 -13.45
CA ASN A 63 13.55 39.44 -13.59
C ASN A 63 12.73 39.11 -12.31
N PRO A 64 11.94 40.06 -11.74
CA PRO A 64 11.08 39.84 -10.59
C PRO A 64 9.92 38.84 -10.81
N GLU A 65 9.53 38.54 -12.05
CA GLU A 65 8.57 37.48 -12.34
C GLU A 65 9.16 36.08 -12.08
N ASN A 66 10.46 35.89 -12.29
CA ASN A 66 11.14 34.61 -12.02
C ASN A 66 11.21 34.32 -10.52
N LEU A 67 11.37 35.35 -9.68
CA LEU A 67 11.25 35.26 -8.22
C LEU A 67 9.86 34.78 -7.76
N ARG A 68 8.79 35.21 -8.45
CA ARG A 68 7.43 34.77 -8.14
C ARG A 68 7.20 33.32 -8.56
N LEU A 69 7.72 32.95 -9.74
CA LEU A 69 7.66 31.58 -10.24
C LEU A 69 8.38 30.61 -9.30
N GLN A 70 9.60 30.93 -8.88
CA GLN A 70 10.36 30.08 -7.94
C GLN A 70 9.59 29.84 -6.63
N ARG A 71 9.05 30.90 -6.01
CA ARG A 71 8.26 30.74 -4.77
C ARG A 71 7.03 29.86 -4.97
N ARG A 72 6.37 29.99 -6.12
CA ARG A 72 5.21 29.15 -6.46
C ARG A 72 5.63 27.70 -6.64
N ASP A 73 6.76 27.44 -7.29
CA ASP A 73 7.29 26.08 -7.48
C ASP A 73 7.67 25.45 -6.13
N GLU A 74 8.29 26.21 -5.22
CA GLU A 74 8.62 25.77 -3.85
C GLU A 74 7.34 25.46 -3.05
N GLU A 75 6.33 26.34 -3.09
CA GLU A 75 5.04 26.11 -2.45
C GLU A 75 4.35 24.84 -2.98
N GLN A 76 4.39 24.63 -4.30
CA GLN A 76 3.86 23.43 -4.92
C GLN A 76 4.63 22.18 -4.48
N GLU A 77 5.96 22.20 -4.47
CA GLU A 77 6.79 21.09 -3.99
C GLU A 77 6.43 20.72 -2.54
N HIS A 78 6.27 21.71 -1.67
CA HIS A 78 5.86 21.49 -0.28
C HIS A 78 4.48 20.85 -0.16
N LEU A 79 3.50 21.33 -0.93
CA LEU A 79 2.15 20.77 -0.95
C LEU A 79 2.17 19.31 -1.43
N PHE A 80 2.86 19.02 -2.53
CA PHE A 80 2.95 17.66 -3.04
C PHE A 80 3.65 16.70 -2.08
N LYS A 81 4.77 17.11 -1.46
CA LYS A 81 5.45 16.29 -0.44
C LYS A 81 4.54 15.95 0.73
N ARG A 82 3.72 16.92 1.15
CA ARG A 82 2.76 16.71 2.23
C ARG A 82 1.66 15.73 1.81
N GLN A 83 1.04 15.94 0.65
CA GLN A 83 -0.02 15.07 0.13
C GLN A 83 0.48 13.64 -0.08
N LEU A 84 1.70 13.47 -0.59
CA LEU A 84 2.29 12.16 -0.80
C LEU A 84 2.49 11.42 0.54
N ARG A 85 3.00 12.12 1.55
CA ARG A 85 3.15 11.55 2.90
C ARG A 85 1.81 11.17 3.51
N GLU A 86 0.81 12.03 3.40
CA GLU A 86 -0.55 11.74 3.91
C GLU A 86 -1.14 10.50 3.21
N ALA A 87 -0.94 10.37 1.89
CA ALA A 87 -1.38 9.20 1.13
C ALA A 87 -0.61 7.92 1.52
N GLU A 88 0.70 8.00 1.75
CA GLU A 88 1.51 6.88 2.24
C GLU A 88 1.06 6.40 3.62
N GLU A 89 0.78 7.33 4.53
CA GLU A 89 0.26 7.02 5.87
C GLU A 89 -1.12 6.34 5.79
N GLU A 90 -2.06 6.92 5.03
CA GLU A 90 -3.41 6.34 4.84
C GLU A 90 -3.35 4.94 4.21
N LEU A 91 -2.46 4.76 3.22
CA LEU A 91 -2.25 3.48 2.57
C LEU A 91 -1.72 2.44 3.57
N SER A 92 -0.65 2.78 4.30
CA SER A 92 -0.04 1.90 5.31
C SER A 92 -1.04 1.48 6.39
N GLU A 93 -1.84 2.42 6.90
CA GLU A 93 -2.88 2.13 7.89
C GLU A 93 -3.96 1.20 7.33
N THR A 94 -4.44 1.47 6.12
CA THR A 94 -5.50 0.69 5.47
C THR A 94 -5.04 -0.74 5.20
N TYR A 95 -3.86 -0.93 4.62
CA TYR A 95 -3.31 -2.26 4.35
C TYR A 95 -3.01 -3.03 5.64
N THR A 96 -2.47 -2.36 6.66
CA THR A 96 -2.23 -2.98 7.97
C THR A 96 -3.54 -3.48 8.59
N LYS A 97 -4.60 -2.68 8.52
CA LYS A 97 -5.92 -3.06 9.03
C LYS A 97 -6.52 -4.23 8.25
N GLN A 98 -6.48 -4.18 6.92
CA GLN A 98 -7.00 -5.25 6.08
C GLN A 98 -6.24 -6.57 6.29
N ARG A 99 -4.90 -6.51 6.39
CA ARG A 99 -4.09 -7.69 6.67
C ARG A 99 -4.44 -8.31 8.01
N LYS A 100 -4.61 -7.49 9.05
CA LYS A 100 -5.05 -7.99 10.36
C LYS A 100 -6.40 -8.70 10.30
N ILE A 101 -7.37 -8.16 9.56
CA ILE A 101 -8.68 -8.80 9.39
C ILE A 101 -8.53 -10.17 8.72
N LEU A 102 -7.72 -10.27 7.65
CA LEU A 102 -7.49 -11.53 6.97
C LEU A 102 -6.74 -12.54 7.85
N ASP A 103 -5.74 -12.09 8.61
CA ASP A 103 -5.01 -12.94 9.56
C ASP A 103 -5.97 -13.48 10.64
N ASP A 104 -6.85 -12.64 11.20
CA ASP A 104 -7.88 -13.03 12.17
C ASP A 104 -8.87 -14.05 11.55
N GLU A 105 -9.27 -13.86 10.29
CA GLU A 105 -10.13 -14.80 9.54
C GLU A 105 -9.45 -16.16 9.32
N VAL A 106 -8.15 -16.16 8.98
CA VAL A 106 -7.36 -17.38 8.81
C VAL A 106 -7.26 -18.14 10.13
N GLU A 107 -6.94 -17.45 11.23
CA GLU A 107 -6.87 -18.05 12.57
C GLU A 107 -8.23 -18.67 12.98
N GLU A 108 -9.33 -17.98 12.71
CA GLU A 108 -10.68 -18.48 12.96
C GLU A 108 -10.99 -19.74 12.15
N LEU A 109 -10.59 -19.80 10.88
CA LEU A 109 -10.77 -20.98 10.02
C LEU A 109 -9.95 -22.17 10.53
N TYR A 110 -8.71 -21.95 10.96
CA TYR A 110 -7.89 -22.98 11.58
C TYR A 110 -8.53 -23.51 12.87
N ARG A 111 -9.08 -22.63 13.71
CA ARG A 111 -9.80 -23.03 14.93
C ARG A 111 -11.00 -23.90 14.62
N LYS A 112 -11.88 -23.45 13.71
CA LYS A 112 -13.09 -24.20 13.29
C LYS A 112 -12.74 -25.54 12.67
N ARG A 113 -11.70 -25.60 11.84
CA ARG A 113 -11.19 -26.86 11.31
C ARG A 113 -10.75 -27.82 12.42
N GLY A 114 -10.08 -27.29 13.45
CA GLY A 114 -9.61 -28.06 14.61
C GLY A 114 -10.73 -28.64 15.47
N GLU A 115 -11.91 -28.00 15.48
CA GLU A 115 -13.11 -28.49 16.18
C GLU A 115 -13.79 -29.67 15.47
N VAL A 116 -13.50 -29.91 14.18
CA VAL A 116 -14.07 -31.04 13.44
C VAL A 116 -13.47 -32.37 13.94
N PRO A 117 -14.27 -33.34 14.44
CA PRO A 117 -13.78 -34.63 14.97
C PRO A 117 -13.09 -35.52 13.94
N TRP A 118 -12.14 -36.37 14.38
CA TRP A 118 -11.35 -37.28 13.50
C TRP A 118 -11.99 -38.64 13.28
N ASP A 119 -13.06 -38.91 14.01
CA ASP A 119 -13.72 -40.17 14.24
C ASP A 119 -15.09 -40.26 13.55
#